data_AF-A0A2K3P7C6-F1
#
_entry.id   AF-A0A2K3P7C6-F1
#
_cell.length_a   1.000
_cell.length_b   1.000
_cell.length_c   1.000
_cell.angle_alpha   90.00
_cell.angle_beta   90.00
_cell.angle_gamma   90.00
#
_symmetry.space_group_name_H-M   'P 1'
#
loop_
_entity.id
_entity.type
_entity.pdbx_description
1 polymer ?
#
loop_
_entity_poly.entity_id
_entity_poly.type
_entity_poly.pdbx_seq_one_letter_code
_entity_poly.pdbx_strand_id
1 'polypeptide(L)'
;DIAIVTNRTRIVDFTQPYAASGLVVVAPFKKINSGGWSFLQPFTPFMWIVTACFFFFVGIVVWILEHRINDEFRGPPKQQIITILWFSLSTLFFSHRENTMSTLGRGVVLIWLFVVLIINSSYTASLTSILTVQQLSSSITGIDSLKASDEPIGFQVGSFAERYLTEDLGISKSRLIPLGSPEEYAKSLQLGPKKGGVAAIIDERPYVEIFLSTQCTFRIVGQEFTRSGWGFAFPRDSPLAVDLSTAILQLSETGDLQRIHDKWMTRSSCSLDNTEIESDRLQLKSFWGLFIICGMACFIALVIHFLQIMLQLRHSAPSEPGSNVGPIRRFLSLVDEKESPSRSERRKRNGDEISAEDQLGRQPKRLQRVTAA
;
A
#
# COMPACT_ATOMS: atom_id res chain seq x y z
N ASP A 1 0.75 33.82 30.39
CA ASP A 1 0.93 34.42 29.04
C ASP A 1 -0.39 35.08 28.63
N ILE A 2 -0.37 35.93 27.60
CA ILE A 2 -1.56 36.69 27.18
C ILE A 2 -1.58 36.78 25.65
N ALA A 3 -2.58 36.16 25.03
CA ALA A 3 -2.89 36.35 23.62
C ALA A 3 -3.27 37.80 23.30
N ILE A 4 -2.63 38.36 22.28
CA ILE A 4 -2.90 39.68 21.74
C ILE A 4 -4.19 39.61 20.90
N VAL A 5 -5.30 40.08 21.47
CA VAL A 5 -6.61 40.09 20.82
C VAL A 5 -7.24 41.46 20.85
N THR A 6 -8.03 41.81 19.83
CA THR A 6 -8.61 43.16 19.65
C THR A 6 -9.41 43.66 20.85
N ASN A 7 -10.09 42.77 21.58
CA ASN A 7 -10.85 43.17 22.76
C ASN A 7 -9.93 43.60 23.93
N ARG A 8 -8.77 42.95 24.08
CA ARG A 8 -7.78 43.28 25.12
C ARG A 8 -6.94 44.51 24.73
N THR A 9 -6.61 44.68 23.46
CA THR A 9 -5.86 45.86 22.99
C THR A 9 -6.62 47.17 23.18
N ARG A 10 -7.94 47.14 23.42
CA ARG A 10 -8.70 48.34 23.77
C ARG A 10 -8.36 48.87 25.16
N ILE A 11 -8.00 48.01 26.10
CA ILE A 11 -7.82 48.35 27.54
C ILE A 11 -6.36 48.36 27.99
N VAL A 12 -5.46 47.69 27.27
CA VAL A 12 -4.03 47.60 27.59
C VAL A 12 -3.19 47.71 26.32
N ASP A 13 -1.94 48.15 26.47
CA ASP A 13 -0.95 48.10 25.39
C ASP A 13 -0.15 46.81 25.48
N PHE A 14 0.10 46.21 24.32
CA PHE A 14 0.89 44.99 24.20
C PHE A 14 2.26 45.29 23.60
N THR A 15 3.23 44.48 23.97
CA THR A 15 4.50 44.44 23.24
C THR A 15 4.33 43.82 21.85
N GLN A 16 5.37 43.93 21.03
CA GLN A 16 5.57 43.00 19.93
C GLN A 16 5.47 41.55 20.43
N PRO A 17 4.89 40.63 19.64
CA PRO A 17 4.69 39.26 20.06
C PRO A 17 6.04 38.54 20.19
N TYR A 18 6.25 37.85 21.31
CA TYR A 18 7.44 37.03 21.55
C TYR A 18 7.26 35.58 21.10
N ALA A 19 6.03 35.15 20.82
CA ALA A 19 5.71 33.82 20.31
C ALA A 19 4.48 33.89 19.39
N ALA A 20 4.50 33.12 18.30
CA ALA A 20 3.33 32.90 17.47
C ALA A 20 2.34 31.99 18.22
N SER A 21 1.06 32.36 18.22
CA SER A 21 0.03 31.66 19.00
C SER A 21 -1.31 31.65 18.28
N GLY A 22 -1.34 31.10 17.06
CA GLY A 22 -2.61 30.79 16.42
C GLY A 22 -3.28 29.55 17.01
N LEU A 23 -4.58 29.46 16.75
CA LEU A 23 -5.40 28.31 17.09
C LEU A 23 -5.13 27.18 16.12
N VAL A 24 -4.95 25.99 16.68
CA VAL A 24 -4.76 24.74 15.94
C VAL A 24 -5.80 23.72 16.37
N VAL A 25 -6.07 22.76 15.49
CA VAL A 25 -7.00 21.66 15.77
C VAL A 25 -6.20 20.43 16.16
N VAL A 26 -6.52 19.84 17.31
CA VAL A 26 -5.93 18.58 17.80
C VAL A 26 -6.97 17.48 17.69
N ALA A 27 -6.59 16.37 17.05
CA ALA A 27 -7.46 15.22 16.89
C ALA A 27 -6.71 13.90 17.15
N PRO A 28 -7.44 12.80 17.42
CA PRO A 28 -6.85 11.47 17.55
C PRO A 28 -6.11 11.06 16.27
N PHE A 29 -4.87 10.63 16.46
CA PHE A 29 -4.04 10.05 15.42
C PHE A 29 -4.06 8.54 15.55
N LYS A 30 -4.59 7.87 14.53
CA LYS A 30 -4.46 6.42 14.39
C LYS A 30 -3.81 6.12 13.06
N LYS A 31 -2.60 5.53 13.13
CA LYS A 31 -1.92 4.96 11.97
C LYS A 31 -2.86 3.92 11.38
N ILE A 32 -3.25 4.10 10.12
CA ILE A 32 -3.96 3.06 9.40
C ILE A 32 -2.98 1.90 9.27
N ASN A 33 -3.13 0.90 10.13
CA ASN A 33 -2.39 -0.34 9.99
C ASN A 33 -2.91 -0.98 8.70
N SER A 34 -2.08 -0.94 7.68
CA SER A 34 -2.29 -1.63 6.41
C SER A 34 -2.48 -3.12 6.75
N GLY A 35 -3.71 -3.64 6.61
CA GLY A 35 -4.03 -5.01 7.01
C GLY A 35 -3.25 -6.06 6.19
N GLY A 36 -3.37 -7.35 6.52
CA GLY A 36 -2.65 -8.43 5.80
C GLY A 36 -2.89 -8.53 4.29
N TRP A 37 -3.82 -7.73 3.77
CA TRP A 37 -4.25 -7.61 2.38
C TRP A 37 -3.81 -6.29 1.73
N SER A 38 -2.79 -5.63 2.26
CA SER A 38 -2.33 -4.30 1.77
C SER A 38 -1.93 -4.32 0.30
N PHE A 39 -1.49 -5.47 -0.21
CA PHE A 39 -1.18 -5.67 -1.63
C PHE A 39 -2.39 -5.51 -2.58
N LEU A 40 -3.63 -5.60 -2.08
CA LEU A 40 -4.84 -5.34 -2.89
C LEU A 40 -5.27 -3.87 -2.88
N GLN A 41 -4.78 -3.07 -1.93
CA GLN A 41 -5.16 -1.68 -1.71
C GLN A 41 -4.79 -0.70 -2.84
N PRO A 42 -3.69 -0.89 -3.62
CA PRO A 42 -3.31 0.05 -4.68
C PRO A 42 -4.38 0.24 -5.76
N PHE A 43 -5.22 -0.77 -6.02
CA PHE A 43 -6.28 -0.71 -7.01
C PHE A 43 -7.65 -0.97 -6.39
N THR A 44 -8.66 -0.29 -6.92
CA THR A 44 -10.05 -0.56 -6.53
C THR A 44 -10.46 -1.96 -6.99
N PRO A 45 -11.43 -2.62 -6.31
CA PRO A 45 -11.96 -3.91 -6.75
C PRO A 45 -12.44 -3.88 -8.21
N PHE A 46 -12.99 -2.76 -8.65
CA PHE A 46 -13.40 -2.55 -10.03
C PHE A 46 -12.22 -2.60 -11.01
N MET A 47 -11.10 -1.94 -10.70
CA MET A 47 -9.88 -1.99 -11.53
C MET A 47 -9.31 -3.40 -11.62
N TRP A 48 -9.32 -4.17 -10.53
CA TRP A 48 -8.91 -5.59 -10.54
C TRP A 48 -9.76 -6.44 -11.50
N ILE A 49 -11.08 -6.26 -11.47
CA ILE A 49 -12.02 -7.00 -12.33
C ILE A 49 -11.79 -6.63 -13.80
N VAL A 50 -11.75 -5.33 -14.13
CA VAL A 50 -11.52 -4.86 -15.51
C VAL A 50 -10.20 -5.39 -16.06
N THR A 51 -9.14 -5.30 -15.26
CA THR A 51 -7.82 -5.82 -15.63
C THR A 51 -7.88 -7.31 -15.93
N ALA A 52 -8.48 -8.12 -15.03
CA ALA A 52 -8.65 -9.55 -15.24
C ALA A 52 -9.46 -9.88 -16.51
N CYS A 53 -10.57 -9.17 -16.75
CA CYS A 53 -11.39 -9.36 -17.96
C CYS A 53 -10.60 -9.08 -19.25
N PHE A 54 -9.82 -7.99 -19.28
CA PHE A 54 -8.99 -7.66 -20.45
C PHE A 54 -7.84 -8.66 -20.65
N PHE A 55 -7.28 -9.25 -19.58
CA PHE A 55 -6.32 -10.34 -19.71
C PHE A 55 -6.90 -11.53 -20.48
N PHE A 56 -8.09 -11.99 -20.11
CA PHE A 56 -8.76 -13.08 -20.82
C PHE A 56 -9.11 -12.69 -22.26
N PHE A 57 -9.61 -11.49 -22.47
CA PHE A 57 -9.99 -11.00 -23.80
C PHE A 57 -8.79 -10.99 -24.76
N VAL A 58 -7.65 -10.42 -24.35
CA VAL A 58 -6.45 -10.38 -25.19
C VAL A 58 -5.88 -11.77 -25.40
N GLY A 59 -5.90 -12.64 -24.39
CA GLY A 59 -5.53 -14.05 -24.53
C GLY A 59 -6.35 -14.76 -25.60
N ILE A 60 -7.66 -14.53 -25.65
CA ILE A 60 -8.55 -15.07 -26.69
C ILE A 60 -8.23 -14.48 -28.07
N VAL A 61 -7.98 -13.17 -28.17
CA VAL A 61 -7.64 -12.52 -29.45
C VAL A 61 -6.33 -13.08 -30.02
N VAL A 62 -5.28 -13.19 -29.18
CA VAL A 62 -4.00 -13.77 -29.60
C VAL A 62 -4.19 -15.24 -29.98
N TRP A 63 -4.99 -15.99 -29.21
CA TRP A 63 -5.34 -17.36 -29.58
C TRP A 63 -5.99 -17.44 -30.95
N ILE A 64 -6.99 -16.63 -31.28
CA ILE A 64 -7.64 -16.63 -32.61
C ILE A 64 -6.61 -16.35 -33.72
N LEU A 65 -5.70 -15.40 -33.51
CA LEU A 65 -4.71 -14.97 -34.50
C LEU A 65 -3.58 -16.00 -34.71
N GLU A 66 -3.15 -16.67 -33.65
CA GLU A 66 -2.03 -17.63 -33.70
C GLU A 66 -2.51 -19.08 -33.93
N HIS A 67 -3.75 -19.43 -33.58
CA HIS A 67 -4.28 -20.80 -33.66
C HIS A 67 -4.22 -21.41 -35.06
N ARG A 68 -4.30 -20.58 -36.10
CA ARG A 68 -4.20 -21.05 -37.50
C ARG A 68 -2.77 -21.31 -37.96
N ILE A 69 -1.78 -20.66 -37.36
CA ILE A 69 -0.42 -20.55 -37.91
C ILE A 69 0.61 -21.26 -37.01
N ASN A 70 0.41 -21.25 -35.69
CA ASN A 70 1.36 -21.78 -34.73
C ASN A 70 0.87 -23.12 -34.15
N ASP A 71 1.70 -24.16 -34.29
CA ASP A 71 1.43 -25.50 -33.77
C ASP A 71 1.52 -25.57 -32.23
N GLU A 72 2.18 -24.62 -31.56
CA GLU A 72 2.22 -24.51 -30.08
C GLU A 72 0.83 -24.21 -29.48
N PHE A 73 -0.06 -23.59 -30.25
CA PHE A 73 -1.44 -23.29 -29.85
C PHE A 73 -2.44 -24.39 -30.29
N ARG A 74 -1.94 -25.54 -30.76
CA ARG A 74 -2.75 -26.71 -31.14
C ARG A 74 -2.66 -27.81 -30.08
N GLY A 75 -3.78 -28.49 -29.84
CA GLY A 75 -3.90 -29.56 -28.85
C GLY A 75 -5.35 -29.89 -28.52
N PRO A 76 -5.60 -30.91 -27.67
CA PRO A 76 -6.93 -31.19 -27.15
C PRO A 76 -7.50 -29.96 -26.43
N PRO A 77 -8.84 -29.76 -26.39
CA PRO A 77 -9.46 -28.52 -25.92
C PRO A 77 -9.07 -28.14 -24.48
N LYS A 78 -8.77 -29.12 -23.63
CA LYS A 78 -8.26 -28.90 -22.27
C LYS A 78 -6.86 -28.25 -22.24
N GLN A 79 -5.98 -28.64 -23.17
CA GLN A 79 -4.61 -28.12 -23.26
C GLN A 79 -4.59 -26.72 -23.91
N GLN A 80 -5.56 -26.41 -24.76
CA GLN A 80 -5.75 -25.08 -25.35
C GLN A 80 -6.18 -24.04 -24.30
N ILE A 81 -7.10 -24.38 -23.41
CA ILE A 81 -7.50 -23.46 -22.33
C ILE A 81 -6.31 -23.19 -21.38
N ILE A 82 -5.50 -24.22 -21.09
CA ILE A 82 -4.31 -24.09 -20.26
C ILE A 82 -3.25 -23.19 -20.93
N THR A 83 -3.01 -23.36 -22.24
CA THR A 83 -2.05 -22.53 -22.98
C THR A 83 -2.50 -21.07 -23.09
N ILE A 84 -3.79 -20.79 -23.29
CA ILE A 84 -4.34 -19.42 -23.28
C ILE A 84 -4.16 -18.77 -21.91
N LEU A 85 -4.53 -19.48 -20.84
CA LEU A 85 -4.42 -18.99 -19.47
C LEU A 85 -2.96 -18.75 -19.08
N TRP A 86 -2.07 -19.68 -19.43
CA TRP A 86 -0.64 -19.61 -19.17
C TRP A 86 0.01 -18.48 -19.94
N PHE A 87 -0.25 -18.36 -21.23
CA PHE A 87 0.25 -17.26 -22.06
C PHE A 87 -0.18 -15.90 -21.51
N SER A 88 -1.47 -15.75 -21.18
CA SER A 88 -2.01 -14.51 -20.61
C SER A 88 -1.34 -14.15 -19.28
N LEU A 89 -1.14 -15.14 -18.40
CA LEU A 89 -0.46 -14.95 -17.11
C LEU A 89 1.04 -14.66 -17.27
N SER A 90 1.71 -15.28 -18.24
CA SER A 90 3.12 -15.06 -18.56
C SER A 90 3.41 -13.63 -19.03
N THR A 91 2.47 -12.98 -19.71
CA THR A 91 2.62 -11.56 -20.12
C THR A 91 2.69 -10.58 -18.95
N LEU A 92 2.08 -10.89 -17.80
CA LEU A 92 2.12 -10.03 -16.59
C LEU A 92 3.54 -9.88 -16.01
N PHE A 93 4.32 -10.94 -16.09
CA PHE A 93 5.66 -11.02 -15.50
C PHE A 93 6.78 -10.85 -16.55
N PHE A 94 6.45 -10.37 -17.75
CA PHE A 94 7.38 -10.26 -18.88
C PHE A 94 8.07 -11.58 -19.25
N SER A 95 7.51 -12.73 -18.85
CA SER A 95 8.06 -14.05 -19.12
C SER A 95 7.48 -14.58 -20.44
N HIS A 96 7.89 -13.99 -21.56
CA HIS A 96 7.42 -14.44 -22.88
C HIS A 96 8.20 -15.69 -23.32
N ARG A 97 7.55 -16.85 -23.23
CA ARG A 97 8.17 -18.13 -23.59
C ARG A 97 7.76 -18.63 -24.99
N GLU A 98 6.57 -18.25 -25.46
CA GLU A 98 6.02 -18.62 -26.77
C GLU A 98 6.38 -17.55 -27.82
N ASN A 99 6.91 -17.96 -28.97
CA ASN A 99 7.20 -17.02 -30.06
C ASN A 99 5.94 -16.79 -30.90
N THR A 100 5.37 -15.59 -30.88
CA THR A 100 4.27 -15.25 -31.80
C THR A 100 4.76 -15.20 -33.25
N MET A 101 4.09 -15.92 -34.15
CA MET A 101 4.50 -16.05 -35.55
C MET A 101 3.76 -15.07 -36.45
N SER A 102 2.55 -14.63 -36.07
CA SER A 102 1.73 -13.70 -36.85
C SER A 102 2.19 -12.25 -36.68
N THR A 103 2.25 -11.49 -37.79
CA THR A 103 2.56 -10.04 -37.75
C THR A 103 1.48 -9.25 -37.01
N LEU A 104 0.21 -9.63 -37.17
CA LEU A 104 -0.92 -9.04 -36.43
C LEU A 104 -0.91 -9.45 -34.95
N GLY A 105 -0.57 -10.72 -34.66
CA GLY A 105 -0.40 -11.22 -33.29
C GLY A 105 0.70 -10.45 -32.54
N ARG A 106 1.85 -10.24 -33.18
CA ARG A 106 2.95 -9.40 -32.65
C ARG A 106 2.50 -7.96 -32.35
N GLY A 107 1.73 -7.35 -33.25
CA GLY A 107 1.20 -6.00 -33.03
C GLY A 107 0.30 -5.92 -31.79
N VAL A 108 -0.63 -6.87 -31.65
CA VAL A 108 -1.52 -6.96 -30.48
C VAL A 108 -0.74 -7.18 -29.20
N VAL A 109 0.24 -8.10 -29.21
CA VAL A 109 1.09 -8.38 -28.03
C VAL A 109 1.93 -7.17 -27.64
N LEU A 110 2.52 -6.44 -28.59
CA LEU A 110 3.31 -5.23 -28.29
C LEU A 110 2.48 -4.15 -27.61
N ILE A 111 1.27 -3.87 -28.13
CA ILE A 111 0.36 -2.91 -27.51
C ILE A 111 -0.06 -3.39 -26.13
N TRP A 112 -0.35 -4.68 -25.98
CA TRP A 112 -0.71 -5.26 -24.69
C TRP A 112 0.41 -5.16 -23.65
N LEU A 113 1.65 -5.47 -24.04
CA LEU A 113 2.82 -5.34 -23.16
C LEU A 113 3.02 -3.90 -22.69
N PHE A 114 2.75 -2.92 -23.55
CA PHE A 114 2.77 -1.51 -23.13
C PHE A 114 1.70 -1.21 -22.07
N VAL A 115 0.47 -1.70 -22.25
CA VAL A 115 -0.60 -1.55 -21.25
C VAL A 115 -0.22 -2.23 -19.92
N VAL A 116 0.29 -3.47 -19.96
CA VAL A 116 0.75 -4.20 -18.78
C VAL A 116 1.88 -3.47 -18.06
N LEU A 117 2.81 -2.87 -18.80
CA LEU A 117 3.89 -2.05 -18.24
C LEU A 117 3.34 -0.86 -17.45
N ILE A 118 2.36 -0.14 -18.01
CA ILE A 118 1.72 1.00 -17.33
C ILE A 118 0.98 0.53 -16.06
N ILE A 119 0.25 -0.59 -16.13
CA ILE A 119 -0.45 -1.16 -14.97
C ILE A 119 0.55 -1.54 -13.87
N ASN A 120 1.63 -2.24 -14.18
CA ASN A 120 2.66 -2.63 -13.22
C ASN A 120 3.39 -1.41 -12.61
N SER A 121 3.70 -0.41 -13.45
CA SER A 121 4.32 0.84 -13.00
C SER A 121 3.39 1.62 -12.07
N SER A 122 2.11 1.75 -12.42
CA SER A 122 1.10 2.40 -11.58
C SER A 122 0.87 1.64 -10.27
N TYR A 123 0.83 0.31 -10.31
CA TYR A 123 0.69 -0.51 -9.11
C TYR A 123 1.84 -0.25 -8.13
N THR A 124 3.07 -0.25 -8.64
CA THR A 124 4.27 0.01 -7.84
C THR A 124 4.25 1.44 -7.28
N ALA A 125 3.94 2.44 -8.11
CA ALA A 125 3.88 3.84 -7.69
C ALA A 125 2.80 4.06 -6.61
N SER A 126 1.61 3.49 -6.77
CA SER A 126 0.53 3.59 -5.80
C SER A 126 0.86 2.85 -4.50
N LEU A 127 1.42 1.64 -4.59
CA LEU A 127 1.87 0.90 -3.40
C LEU A 127 2.95 1.67 -2.64
N THR A 128 3.95 2.20 -3.34
CA THR A 128 4.99 3.06 -2.74
C THR A 128 4.36 4.29 -2.08
N SER A 129 3.46 5.00 -2.76
CA SER A 129 2.78 6.16 -2.18
C SER A 129 1.99 5.83 -0.91
N ILE A 130 1.33 4.67 -0.86
CA ILE A 130 0.59 4.21 0.33
C ILE A 130 1.55 3.88 1.46
N LEU A 131 2.73 3.33 1.15
CA LEU A 131 3.75 3.00 2.14
C LEU A 131 4.49 4.23 2.65
N THR A 132 4.69 5.26 1.82
CA THR A 132 5.40 6.49 2.19
C THR A 132 4.49 7.51 2.88
N VAL A 133 3.21 7.58 2.51
CA VAL A 133 2.27 8.52 3.12
C VAL A 133 1.65 7.85 4.35
N GLN A 134 1.98 8.35 5.55
CA GLN A 134 1.26 8.00 6.76
C GLN A 134 -0.20 8.47 6.61
N GLN A 135 -1.10 7.59 6.17
CA GLN A 135 -2.52 7.93 6.10
C GLN A 135 -3.06 8.06 7.53
N LEU A 136 -3.48 9.29 7.88
CA LEU A 136 -4.14 9.59 9.14
C LEU A 136 -5.60 9.13 9.08
N SER A 137 -6.03 8.26 10.00
CA SER A 137 -7.46 8.00 10.20
C SER A 137 -8.03 8.95 11.25
N SER A 138 -8.23 10.22 10.87
CA SER A 138 -9.10 11.13 11.61
C SER A 138 -10.24 11.56 10.69
N SER A 139 -11.48 11.53 11.21
CA SER A 139 -12.63 12.11 10.50
C SER A 139 -12.52 13.63 10.39
N ILE A 140 -11.71 14.25 11.25
CA ILE A 140 -11.47 15.69 11.31
C ILE A 140 -10.10 15.96 10.70
N THR A 141 -10.09 16.68 9.58
CA THR A 141 -8.87 17.07 8.84
C THR A 141 -8.43 18.50 9.13
N GLY A 142 -9.27 19.30 9.80
CA GLY A 142 -9.00 20.69 10.16
C GLY A 142 -10.26 21.46 10.51
N ILE A 143 -10.16 22.80 10.56
CA ILE A 143 -11.26 23.67 10.98
C ILE A 143 -12.49 23.59 10.07
N ASP A 144 -12.30 23.51 8.75
CA ASP A 144 -13.43 23.45 7.80
C ASP A 144 -14.26 22.18 7.99
N SER A 145 -13.60 21.04 8.24
CA SER A 145 -14.27 19.78 8.54
C SER A 145 -15.05 19.81 9.86
N LEU A 146 -14.58 20.58 10.86
CA LEU A 146 -15.30 20.80 12.12
C LEU A 146 -16.51 21.71 11.95
N LYS A 147 -16.40 22.74 11.12
CA LYS A 147 -17.54 23.62 10.79
C LYS A 147 -18.64 22.87 10.06
N ALA A 148 -18.27 21.93 9.19
CA ALA A 148 -19.21 21.11 8.43
C ALA A 148 -19.85 19.97 9.25
N SER A 149 -19.27 19.60 10.39
CA SER A 149 -19.80 18.57 11.29
C SER A 149 -20.63 19.16 12.42
N ASP A 150 -21.38 18.33 13.14
CA ASP A 150 -22.10 18.69 14.39
C ASP A 150 -21.43 18.08 15.64
N GLU A 151 -20.16 17.69 15.50
CA GLU A 151 -19.41 17.00 16.55
C GLU A 151 -19.03 17.97 17.70
N PRO A 152 -18.95 17.49 18.96
CA PRO A 152 -18.46 18.28 20.10
C PRO A 152 -16.98 18.65 19.98
N ILE A 153 -16.66 19.87 20.39
CA ILE A 153 -15.33 20.49 20.28
C ILE A 153 -14.86 20.93 21.66
N GLY A 154 -13.70 20.43 22.09
CA GLY A 154 -13.06 20.89 23.33
C GLY A 154 -12.29 22.20 23.10
N PHE A 155 -12.24 23.06 24.11
CA PHE A 155 -11.40 24.28 24.08
C PHE A 155 -10.89 24.63 25.48
N GLN A 156 -9.81 25.40 25.55
CA GLN A 156 -9.24 25.82 26.83
C GLN A 156 -10.13 26.83 27.56
N VAL A 157 -10.41 26.58 28.84
CA VAL A 157 -11.11 27.54 29.70
C VAL A 157 -10.33 28.86 29.77
N GLY A 158 -11.02 29.98 29.57
CA GLY A 158 -10.43 31.32 29.61
C GLY A 158 -9.69 31.75 28.34
N SER A 159 -9.61 30.88 27.33
CA SER A 159 -9.07 31.23 26.01
C SER A 159 -10.04 32.09 25.21
N PHE A 160 -9.48 32.90 24.30
CA PHE A 160 -10.27 33.64 23.32
C PHE A 160 -10.94 32.72 22.28
N ALA A 161 -10.54 31.43 22.23
CA ALA A 161 -11.06 30.43 21.33
C ALA A 161 -12.59 30.31 21.40
N GLU A 162 -13.21 30.32 22.59
CA GLU A 162 -14.68 30.22 22.72
C GLU A 162 -15.39 31.32 21.93
N ARG A 163 -14.95 32.56 22.15
CA ARG A 163 -15.53 33.74 21.51
C ARG A 163 -15.28 33.71 20.01
N TYR A 164 -14.06 33.39 19.58
CA TYR A 164 -13.73 33.30 18.16
C TYR A 164 -14.54 32.22 17.43
N LEU A 165 -14.68 31.03 18.05
CA LEU A 165 -15.45 29.92 17.50
C LEU A 165 -16.95 30.26 17.37
N THR A 166 -17.51 30.98 18.35
CA THR A 166 -18.93 31.36 18.37
C THR A 166 -19.24 32.59 17.51
N GLU A 167 -18.50 33.69 17.66
CA GLU A 167 -18.78 34.97 17.01
C GLU A 167 -18.24 35.03 15.57
N ASP A 168 -17.01 34.57 15.32
CA ASP A 168 -16.36 34.71 14.01
C ASP A 168 -16.59 33.48 13.10
N LEU A 169 -16.62 32.28 13.68
CA LEU A 169 -16.80 31.04 12.92
C LEU A 169 -18.23 30.49 12.93
N GLY A 170 -19.12 31.05 13.77
CA GLY A 170 -20.53 30.68 13.83
C GLY A 170 -20.80 29.27 14.38
N ILE A 171 -19.88 28.71 15.16
CA ILE A 171 -20.04 27.38 15.78
C ILE A 171 -20.98 27.52 16.99
N SER A 172 -21.99 26.64 17.05
CA SER A 172 -22.95 26.64 18.17
C SER A 172 -22.24 26.43 19.51
N LYS A 173 -22.58 27.28 20.48
CA LYS A 173 -22.08 27.18 21.86
C LYS A 173 -22.40 25.84 22.52
N SER A 174 -23.48 25.16 22.11
CA SER A 174 -23.85 23.83 22.62
C SER A 174 -22.83 22.74 22.29
N ARG A 175 -22.00 22.95 21.27
CA ARG A 175 -20.96 22.01 20.85
C ARG A 175 -19.64 22.23 21.58
N LEU A 176 -19.48 23.37 22.24
CA LEU A 176 -18.21 23.77 22.86
C LEU A 176 -18.14 23.23 24.29
N ILE A 177 -17.14 22.41 24.55
CA ILE A 177 -16.89 21.80 25.85
C ILE A 177 -15.67 22.47 26.47
N PRO A 178 -15.84 23.21 27.59
CA PRO A 178 -14.71 23.81 28.30
C PRO A 178 -13.85 22.72 28.95
N LEU A 179 -12.54 22.78 28.72
CA LEU A 179 -11.54 21.86 29.28
C LEU A 179 -10.43 22.68 29.95
N GLY A 180 -10.07 22.32 31.17
CA GLY A 180 -9.17 23.11 32.02
C GLY A 180 -7.74 22.55 32.13
N SER A 181 -7.52 21.28 31.77
CA SER A 181 -6.21 20.64 31.93
C SER A 181 -5.80 19.74 30.77
N PRO A 182 -4.48 19.52 30.56
CA PRO A 182 -3.97 18.55 29.57
C PRO A 182 -4.51 17.12 29.77
N GLU A 183 -4.79 16.71 31.00
CA GLU A 183 -5.35 15.39 31.29
C GLU A 183 -6.82 15.30 30.84
N GLU A 184 -7.59 16.37 31.04
CA GLU A 184 -8.95 16.47 30.52
C GLU A 184 -8.99 16.46 28.99
N TYR A 185 -7.98 17.06 28.34
CA TYR A 185 -7.82 17.00 26.89
C TYR A 185 -7.66 15.56 26.41
N ALA A 186 -6.69 14.85 26.97
CA ALA A 186 -6.41 13.46 26.61
C ALA A 186 -7.63 12.55 26.86
N LYS A 187 -8.27 12.69 28.03
CA LYS A 187 -9.45 11.91 28.39
C LYS A 187 -10.63 12.16 27.45
N SER A 188 -10.90 13.41 27.13
CA SER A 188 -12.03 13.79 26.26
C SER A 188 -11.82 13.34 24.82
N LEU A 189 -10.59 13.45 24.30
CA LEU A 189 -10.23 12.95 22.97
C LEU A 189 -10.25 11.41 22.90
N GLN A 190 -9.84 10.70 23.96
CA GLN A 190 -9.86 9.23 24.01
C GLN A 190 -11.28 8.66 24.08
N LEU A 191 -12.17 9.30 24.84
CA LEU A 191 -13.59 8.91 24.86
C LEU A 191 -14.20 9.06 23.47
N GLY A 192 -13.85 10.15 22.78
CA GLY A 192 -14.42 10.51 21.50
C GLY A 192 -15.90 10.91 21.61
N PRO A 193 -16.45 11.47 20.53
CA PRO A 193 -17.77 12.11 20.59
C PRO A 193 -18.91 11.13 20.90
N LYS A 194 -18.80 9.89 20.42
CA LYS A 194 -19.82 8.84 20.62
C LYS A 194 -19.96 8.38 22.07
N LYS A 195 -18.95 8.62 22.92
CA LYS A 195 -18.95 8.20 24.33
C LYS A 195 -18.95 9.39 25.30
N GLY A 196 -19.42 10.55 24.85
CA GLY A 196 -19.51 11.76 25.66
C GLY A 196 -18.19 12.53 25.79
N GLY A 197 -17.21 12.26 24.92
CA GLY A 197 -16.00 13.07 24.76
C GLY A 197 -16.14 14.08 23.62
N VAL A 198 -15.00 14.49 23.06
CA VAL A 198 -14.93 15.47 21.95
C VAL A 198 -14.31 14.83 20.70
N ALA A 199 -14.68 15.33 19.52
CA ALA A 199 -14.05 14.91 18.27
C ALA A 199 -12.68 15.56 18.05
N ALA A 200 -12.52 16.79 18.52
CA ALA A 200 -11.29 17.55 18.42
C ALA A 200 -11.20 18.56 19.56
N ILE A 201 -9.98 19.06 19.78
CA ILE A 201 -9.70 20.18 20.68
C ILE A 201 -9.13 21.33 19.88
N ILE A 202 -9.56 22.55 20.19
CA ILE A 202 -9.02 23.78 19.61
C ILE A 202 -8.35 24.57 20.73
N ASP A 203 -7.06 24.83 20.54
CA ASP A 203 -6.27 25.60 21.48
C ASP A 203 -5.08 26.28 20.79
N GLU A 204 -4.43 27.17 21.51
CA GLU A 204 -3.24 27.90 21.09
C GLU A 204 -2.05 26.94 20.89
N ARG A 205 -1.34 27.12 19.78
CA ARG A 205 -0.28 26.22 19.34
C ARG A 205 0.78 25.89 20.40
N PRO A 206 1.31 26.85 21.19
CA PRO A 206 2.30 26.50 22.21
C PRO A 206 1.76 25.54 23.28
N TYR A 207 0.52 25.72 23.76
CA TYR A 207 -0.06 24.78 24.72
C TYR A 207 -0.24 23.39 24.12
N VAL A 208 -0.63 23.33 22.85
CA VAL A 208 -0.77 22.08 22.11
C VAL A 208 0.58 21.39 21.89
N GLU A 209 1.64 22.12 21.57
CA GLU A 209 2.99 21.56 21.40
C GLU A 209 3.47 20.90 22.71
N ILE A 210 3.24 21.53 23.87
CA ILE A 210 3.54 20.94 25.18
C ILE A 210 2.68 19.68 25.41
N PHE A 211 1.38 19.74 25.14
CA PHE A 211 0.47 18.59 25.28
C PHE A 211 0.93 17.39 24.43
N LEU A 212 1.24 17.62 23.15
CA LEU A 212 1.66 16.60 22.21
C LEU A 212 3.07 16.06 22.49
N SER A 213 3.89 16.80 23.24
CA SER A 213 5.19 16.32 23.70
C SER A 213 5.04 15.09 24.62
N THR A 214 3.93 15.00 25.37
CA THR A 214 3.66 13.85 26.26
C THR A 214 2.66 12.86 25.66
N GLN A 215 1.78 13.30 24.75
CA GLN A 215 0.66 12.51 24.24
C GLN A 215 0.81 12.16 22.75
N CYS A 216 1.43 11.01 22.46
CA CYS A 216 1.75 10.59 21.10
C CYS A 216 0.57 10.04 20.28
N THR A 217 -0.61 9.91 20.90
CA THR A 217 -1.82 9.37 20.26
C THR A 217 -2.67 10.44 19.59
N PHE A 218 -2.27 11.71 19.69
CA PHE A 218 -2.95 12.84 19.06
C PHE A 218 -1.95 13.59 18.17
N ARG A 219 -2.47 14.37 17.22
CA ARG A 219 -1.67 15.26 16.37
C ARG A 219 -2.45 16.53 16.04
N ILE A 220 -1.72 17.58 15.66
CA ILE A 220 -2.31 18.75 15.01
C ILE A 220 -2.80 18.30 13.62
N VAL A 221 -4.03 18.67 13.28
CA VAL A 221 -4.66 18.42 11.97
C VAL A 221 -5.03 19.75 11.31
N GLY A 222 -4.74 19.84 10.01
CA GLY A 222 -4.98 21.06 9.24
C GLY A 222 -3.96 22.15 9.50
N GLN A 223 -4.28 23.36 9.03
CA GLN A 223 -3.44 24.55 9.22
C GLN A 223 -3.91 25.38 10.41
N GLU A 224 -2.98 26.11 11.00
CA GLU A 224 -3.25 27.18 11.95
C GLU A 224 -4.14 28.24 11.29
N PHE A 225 -5.28 28.54 11.90
CA PHE A 225 -6.35 29.34 11.26
C PHE A 225 -6.59 30.70 11.90
N THR A 226 -5.81 31.06 12.92
CA THR A 226 -5.70 32.42 13.42
C THR A 226 -4.25 32.85 13.40
N ARG A 227 -3.99 34.13 13.10
CA ARG A 227 -2.64 34.71 13.20
C ARG A 227 -2.62 35.62 14.40
N SER A 228 -2.34 35.03 15.56
CA SER A 228 -2.19 35.74 16.83
C SER A 228 -0.79 35.50 17.39
N GLY A 229 -0.45 36.24 18.43
CA GLY A 229 0.80 36.09 19.15
C GLY A 229 0.62 36.34 20.64
N TRP A 230 1.56 35.83 21.42
CA TRP A 230 1.68 36.14 22.83
C TRP A 230 2.55 37.38 23.02
N GLY A 231 2.09 38.30 23.86
CA GLY A 231 2.81 39.51 24.21
C GLY A 231 2.68 39.82 25.70
N PHE A 232 3.55 40.70 26.18
CA PHE A 232 3.41 41.26 27.52
C PHE A 232 2.41 42.42 27.49
N ALA A 233 1.52 42.47 28.47
CA ALA A 233 0.52 43.53 28.60
C ALA A 233 0.99 44.58 29.61
N PHE A 234 0.85 45.85 29.25
CA PHE A 234 1.15 47.00 30.08
C PHE A 234 -0.08 47.92 30.16
N PRO A 235 -0.20 48.73 31.23
CA PRO A 235 -1.16 49.83 31.23
C PRO A 235 -0.99 50.72 29.99
N ARG A 236 -2.09 51.30 29.52
CA ARG A 236 -2.07 52.23 28.39
C ARG A 236 -1.03 53.33 28.60
N ASP A 237 -0.35 53.68 27.51
CA ASP A 237 0.66 54.73 27.45
C ASP A 237 1.92 54.45 28.31
N SER A 238 2.13 53.20 28.71
CA SER A 238 3.36 52.81 29.42
C SER A 238 4.56 52.82 28.47
N PRO A 239 5.66 53.53 28.79
CA PRO A 239 6.85 53.54 27.95
C PRO A 239 7.52 52.15 27.86
N LEU A 240 7.30 51.30 28.87
CA LEU A 240 7.84 49.94 28.93
C LEU A 240 7.35 49.04 27.78
N ALA A 241 6.16 49.29 27.24
CA ALA A 241 5.65 48.51 26.12
C ALA A 241 6.54 48.68 24.88
N VAL A 242 7.05 49.89 24.63
CA VAL A 242 7.92 50.22 23.49
C VAL A 242 9.34 49.69 23.73
N ASP A 243 9.88 49.92 24.93
CA ASP A 243 11.23 49.45 25.30
C ASP A 243 11.33 47.93 25.21
N LEU A 244 10.34 47.21 25.78
CA LEU A 244 10.32 45.76 25.76
C LEU A 244 10.03 45.20 24.36
N SER A 245 9.21 45.89 23.56
CA SER A 245 9.03 45.53 22.14
C SER A 245 10.33 45.58 21.37
N THR A 246 11.14 46.62 21.59
CA THR A 246 12.44 46.78 20.94
C THR A 246 13.40 45.66 21.36
N ALA A 247 13.42 45.31 22.66
CA ALA A 247 14.21 44.19 23.17
C ALA A 247 13.77 42.84 22.57
N ILE A 248 12.45 42.60 22.43
CA ILE A 248 11.92 41.38 21.80
C ILE A 248 12.34 41.29 20.33
N LEU A 249 12.27 42.41 19.59
CA LEU A 249 12.72 42.46 18.20
C LEU A 249 14.22 42.17 18.08
N GLN A 250 15.05 42.75 18.95
CA GLN A 250 16.48 42.43 18.99
C GLN A 250 16.74 40.94 19.23
N LEU A 251 16.02 40.32 20.18
CA LEU A 251 16.13 38.87 20.44
C LEU A 251 15.65 38.02 19.25
N SER A 252 14.68 38.51 18.48
CA SER A 252 14.23 37.86 17.25
C SER A 252 15.28 37.96 16.14
N GLU A 253 15.91 39.13 15.98
CA GLU A 253 16.94 39.38 14.97
C GLU A 253 18.24 38.61 15.24
N THR A 254 18.62 38.45 16.51
CA THR A 254 19.79 37.65 16.90
C THR A 254 19.54 36.14 16.86
N GLY A 255 18.28 35.72 16.79
CA GLY A 255 17.87 34.31 16.87
C GLY A 255 17.84 33.75 18.30
N ASP A 256 18.11 34.57 19.33
CA ASP A 256 18.06 34.13 20.72
C ASP A 256 16.64 33.77 21.17
N LEU A 257 15.62 34.43 20.63
CA LEU A 257 14.22 34.09 20.89
C LEU A 257 13.89 32.66 20.47
N GLN A 258 14.40 32.23 19.30
CA GLN A 258 14.26 30.84 18.82
C GLN A 258 15.02 29.87 19.72
N ARG A 259 16.24 30.21 20.16
CA ARG A 259 17.01 29.37 21.09
C ARG A 259 16.31 29.18 22.43
N ILE A 260 15.64 30.21 22.93
CA ILE A 260 14.82 30.14 24.15
C ILE A 260 13.64 29.19 23.89
N HIS A 261 12.92 29.37 22.77
CA HIS A 261 11.82 28.49 22.38
C HIS A 261 12.27 27.03 22.33
N ASP A 262 13.30 26.70 21.55
CA ASP A 262 13.75 25.32 21.37
C ASP A 262 14.23 24.67 22.68
N LYS A 263 14.90 25.45 23.53
CA LYS A 263 15.41 24.97 24.82
C LYS A 263 14.28 24.54 25.78
N TRP A 264 13.15 25.25 25.75
CA TRP A 264 12.04 25.01 26.67
C TRP A 264 10.91 24.17 26.06
N MET A 265 10.74 24.20 24.73
CA MET A 265 9.60 23.60 24.03
C MET A 265 9.91 22.23 23.41
N THR A 266 11.13 22.00 22.93
CA THR A 266 11.48 20.81 22.13
C THR A 266 11.95 19.62 22.98
N ARG A 267 11.81 19.68 24.30
CA ARG A 267 12.49 18.76 25.23
C ARG A 267 11.93 17.33 25.27
N SER A 268 10.80 17.07 24.64
CA SER A 268 10.16 15.76 24.61
C SER A 268 9.24 15.58 23.41
N SER A 269 9.72 15.77 22.18
CA SER A 269 8.92 15.29 21.04
C SER A 269 8.75 13.78 21.18
N CYS A 270 7.51 13.29 21.23
CA CYS A 270 7.19 11.90 20.95
C CYS A 270 8.09 11.41 19.83
N SER A 271 9.02 10.50 20.14
CA SER A 271 10.17 10.22 19.28
C SER A 271 9.69 9.77 17.91
N LEU A 272 9.67 10.73 16.98
CA LEU A 272 9.54 10.44 15.55
C LEU A 272 10.72 9.55 15.16
N ASP A 273 11.92 9.73 15.73
CA ASP A 273 13.10 8.91 15.40
C ASP A 273 12.91 7.40 15.59
N ASN A 274 12.37 6.92 16.71
CA ASN A 274 12.25 5.46 16.90
C ASN A 274 11.06 4.85 16.15
N THR A 275 10.03 5.64 15.86
CA THR A 275 8.86 5.16 15.12
C THR A 275 8.97 5.35 13.61
N GLU A 276 9.77 6.31 13.13
CA GLU A 276 10.11 6.48 11.71
C GLU A 276 11.10 5.42 11.24
N ILE A 277 12.13 5.09 12.04
CA ILE A 277 13.07 4.00 11.74
C ILE A 277 12.36 2.63 11.68
N GLU A 278 11.28 2.42 12.45
CA GLU A 278 10.45 1.21 12.35
C GLU A 278 9.37 1.31 11.25
N SER A 279 8.99 2.53 10.84
CA SER A 279 8.00 2.76 9.77
C SER A 279 8.57 2.58 8.36
N ASP A 280 9.88 2.73 8.19
CA ASP A 280 10.57 2.48 6.92
C ASP A 280 10.78 0.98 6.63
N ARG A 281 10.48 0.10 7.60
CA ARG A 281 10.59 -1.35 7.44
C ARG A 281 9.25 -1.95 7.04
N LEU A 282 9.23 -2.68 5.93
CA LEU A 282 8.06 -3.46 5.51
C LEU A 282 7.71 -4.49 6.59
N GLN A 283 6.55 -4.30 7.22
CA GLN A 283 6.09 -5.22 8.27
C GLN A 283 5.40 -6.45 7.66
N LEU A 284 5.68 -7.63 8.21
CA LEU A 284 5.01 -8.88 7.80
C LEU A 284 3.49 -8.76 7.90
N LYS A 285 2.99 -7.98 8.86
CA LYS A 285 1.57 -7.71 9.08
C LYS A 285 0.86 -7.14 7.85
N SER A 286 1.57 -6.42 6.98
CA SER A 286 1.00 -5.80 5.76
C SER A 286 0.87 -6.80 4.61
N PHE A 287 1.66 -7.87 4.61
CA PHE A 287 1.81 -8.80 3.46
C PHE A 287 1.56 -10.27 3.78
N TRP A 288 1.18 -10.62 5.01
CA TRP A 288 0.99 -12.03 5.40
C TRP A 288 -0.02 -12.77 4.50
N GLY A 289 -1.03 -12.09 3.93
CA GLY A 289 -1.97 -12.69 2.98
C GLY A 289 -1.31 -13.29 1.74
N LEU A 290 -0.22 -12.69 1.22
CA LEU A 290 0.53 -13.25 0.08
C LEU A 290 1.18 -14.59 0.45
N PHE A 291 1.74 -14.68 1.65
CA PHE A 291 2.37 -15.91 2.15
C PHE A 291 1.35 -17.02 2.38
N ILE A 292 0.14 -16.68 2.85
CA ILE A 292 -0.96 -17.66 2.96
C ILE A 292 -1.34 -18.19 1.58
N ILE A 293 -1.55 -17.31 0.59
CA ILE A 293 -1.95 -17.72 -0.77
C ILE A 293 -0.91 -18.68 -1.35
N CYS A 294 0.37 -18.33 -1.25
CA CYS A 294 1.47 -19.17 -1.72
C CYS A 294 1.53 -20.50 -0.95
N GLY A 295 1.47 -20.46 0.38
CA GLY A 295 1.50 -21.65 1.23
C GLY A 295 0.35 -22.61 0.95
N MET A 296 -0.87 -22.10 0.79
CA MET A 296 -2.06 -22.88 0.45
C MET A 296 -1.95 -23.50 -0.94
N ALA A 297 -1.47 -22.75 -1.94
CA ALA A 297 -1.26 -23.28 -3.29
C ALA A 297 -0.24 -24.44 -3.30
N CYS A 298 0.89 -24.27 -2.61
CA CYS A 298 1.91 -25.31 -2.47
C CYS A 298 1.35 -26.54 -1.74
N PHE A 299 0.60 -26.35 -0.65
CA PHE A 299 -0.02 -27.45 0.10
C PHE A 299 -1.01 -28.23 -0.76
N ILE A 300 -1.89 -27.54 -1.49
CA ILE A 300 -2.85 -28.18 -2.39
C ILE A 300 -2.12 -28.96 -3.50
N ALA A 301 -1.07 -28.39 -4.10
CA ALA A 301 -0.28 -29.07 -5.12
C ALA A 301 0.37 -30.36 -4.59
N LEU A 302 0.96 -30.31 -3.39
CA LEU A 302 1.54 -31.48 -2.73
C LEU A 302 0.50 -32.54 -2.40
N VAL A 303 -0.69 -32.13 -1.92
CA VAL A 303 -1.79 -33.06 -1.64
C VAL A 303 -2.29 -33.73 -2.93
N ILE A 304 -2.47 -32.98 -4.02
CA ILE A 304 -2.88 -33.55 -5.31
C ILE A 304 -1.83 -34.53 -5.81
N HIS A 305 -0.55 -34.16 -5.77
CA HIS A 305 0.55 -35.02 -6.20
C HIS A 305 0.64 -36.30 -5.35
N PHE A 306 0.49 -36.16 -4.02
CA PHE A 306 0.45 -37.29 -3.10
C PHE A 306 -0.73 -38.22 -3.40
N LEU A 307 -1.93 -37.68 -3.65
CA LEU A 307 -3.11 -38.45 -4.03
C LEU A 307 -2.92 -39.16 -5.38
N GLN A 308 -2.29 -38.51 -6.37
CA GLN A 308 -1.98 -39.12 -7.66
C GLN A 308 -1.03 -40.31 -7.50
N ILE A 309 0.03 -40.16 -6.71
CA ILE A 309 0.96 -41.26 -6.42
C ILE A 309 0.25 -42.39 -5.67
N MET A 310 -0.60 -42.08 -4.69
CA MET A 310 -1.38 -43.09 -3.96
C MET A 310 -2.36 -43.83 -4.88
N LEU A 311 -3.02 -43.14 -5.81
CA LEU A 311 -3.89 -43.76 -6.81
C LEU A 311 -3.10 -44.63 -7.79
N GLN A 312 -1.93 -44.18 -8.24
CA GLN A 312 -1.03 -44.96 -9.11
C GLN A 312 -0.49 -46.20 -8.40
N LEU A 313 -0.11 -46.11 -7.13
CA LEU A 313 0.28 -47.25 -6.29
C LEU A 313 -0.87 -48.24 -6.08
N ARG A 314 -2.11 -47.73 -5.94
CA ARG A 314 -3.31 -48.57 -5.84
C ARG A 314 -3.68 -49.25 -7.16
N HIS A 315 -3.39 -48.62 -8.30
CA HIS A 315 -3.64 -49.19 -9.64
C HIS A 315 -2.52 -50.11 -10.13
N SER A 316 -1.28 -49.90 -9.69
CA SER A 316 -0.10 -50.68 -10.11
C SER A 316 0.14 -51.94 -9.28
N ALA A 317 -0.88 -52.46 -8.59
CA ALA A 317 -0.78 -53.72 -7.85
C ALA A 317 -1.33 -54.89 -8.68
N PRO A 318 -0.50 -55.61 -9.45
CA PRO A 318 -0.70 -57.03 -9.68
C PRO A 318 0.01 -57.84 -8.59
N SER A 319 -0.66 -58.89 -8.16
CA SER A 319 -0.18 -59.90 -7.22
C SER A 319 1.12 -60.58 -7.67
N GLU A 320 2.25 -60.28 -7.02
CA GLU A 320 3.36 -61.24 -6.89
C GLU A 320 3.97 -61.20 -5.47
N PRO A 321 4.08 -62.34 -4.77
CA PRO A 321 4.59 -62.42 -3.42
C PRO A 321 6.12 -62.59 -3.44
N GLY A 322 6.88 -61.52 -3.16
CA GLY A 322 8.33 -61.68 -3.03
C GLY A 322 9.21 -60.44 -3.04
N SER A 323 8.85 -59.36 -2.33
CA SER A 323 9.87 -58.37 -1.91
C SER A 323 9.38 -57.53 -0.73
N ASN A 324 9.95 -57.76 0.45
CA ASN A 324 9.77 -56.94 1.65
C ASN A 324 10.56 -55.64 1.49
N VAL A 325 10.02 -54.69 0.73
CA VAL A 325 10.46 -53.29 0.75
C VAL A 325 9.34 -52.48 1.37
N GLY A 326 9.62 -51.85 2.51
CA GLY A 326 8.63 -51.09 3.27
C GLY A 326 7.95 -49.99 2.43
N PRO A 327 6.70 -49.59 2.76
CA PRO A 327 5.90 -48.67 1.95
C PRO A 327 6.61 -47.36 1.60
N ILE A 328 7.42 -46.87 2.55
CA ILE A 328 8.17 -45.60 2.46
C ILE A 328 9.35 -45.72 1.48
N ARG A 329 10.03 -46.87 1.41
CA ARG A 329 11.14 -47.09 0.46
C ARG A 329 10.64 -47.24 -0.98
N ARG A 330 9.48 -47.86 -1.20
CA ARG A 330 8.81 -47.91 -2.53
C ARG A 330 8.29 -46.54 -2.97
N PHE A 331 7.80 -45.72 -2.04
CA PHE A 331 7.39 -44.35 -2.32
C PHE A 331 8.58 -43.46 -2.73
N LEU A 332 9.70 -43.55 -2.00
CA LEU A 332 10.93 -42.82 -2.34
C LEU A 332 11.51 -43.26 -3.69
N SER A 333 11.47 -44.55 -4.02
CA SER A 333 11.95 -45.02 -5.33
C SER A 333 11.08 -44.55 -6.50
N LEU A 334 9.76 -44.43 -6.32
CA LEU A 334 8.85 -43.90 -7.35
C LEU A 334 8.96 -42.39 -7.56
N VAL A 335 9.29 -41.63 -6.51
CA VAL A 335 9.55 -40.19 -6.63
C VAL A 335 10.88 -39.92 -7.33
N ASP A 336 11.86 -40.81 -7.18
CA ASP A 336 13.19 -40.71 -7.79
C ASP A 336 13.27 -41.34 -9.20
N GLU A 337 12.32 -42.22 -9.54
CA GLU A 337 12.23 -42.85 -10.86
C GLU A 337 11.59 -41.88 -11.89
N LYS A 338 12.47 -41.12 -12.55
CA LYS A 338 12.17 -40.31 -13.72
C LYS A 338 11.31 -41.09 -14.73
N GLU A 339 10.09 -40.62 -15.02
CA GLU A 339 9.25 -41.17 -16.09
C GLU A 339 10.07 -41.18 -17.40
N SER A 340 10.51 -42.37 -17.79
CA SER A 340 11.03 -42.58 -19.14
C SER A 340 9.84 -42.62 -20.10
N PRO A 341 9.94 -42.00 -21.29
CA PRO A 341 8.82 -41.84 -22.19
C PRO A 341 8.18 -43.19 -22.50
N SER A 342 6.86 -43.22 -22.40
CA SER A 342 6.06 -44.44 -22.41
C SER A 342 6.41 -45.39 -23.57
N ARG A 343 6.39 -46.70 -23.30
CA ARG A 343 6.65 -47.77 -24.28
C ARG A 343 5.77 -47.68 -25.56
N SER A 344 4.69 -46.89 -25.52
CA SER A 344 3.82 -46.59 -26.65
C SER A 344 4.46 -45.63 -27.68
N GLU A 345 5.28 -44.67 -27.24
CA GLU A 345 5.99 -43.73 -28.12
C GLU A 345 7.17 -44.40 -28.84
N ARG A 346 7.88 -45.31 -28.16
CA ARG A 346 8.96 -46.10 -28.78
C ARG A 346 8.46 -47.04 -29.88
N ARG A 347 7.24 -47.57 -29.75
CA ARG A 347 6.64 -48.46 -30.77
C ARG A 347 6.17 -47.70 -32.01
N LYS A 348 5.69 -46.45 -31.85
CA LYS A 348 5.42 -45.55 -32.98
C LYS A 348 6.71 -45.17 -33.71
N ARG A 349 7.76 -44.79 -32.97
CA ARG A 349 9.04 -44.39 -33.55
C ARG A 349 9.74 -45.53 -34.33
N ASN A 350 9.73 -46.76 -33.82
CA ASN A 350 10.28 -47.92 -34.55
C ASN A 350 9.38 -48.41 -35.69
N GLY A 351 8.06 -48.20 -35.63
CA GLY A 351 7.13 -48.55 -36.72
C GLY A 351 7.29 -47.63 -37.94
N ASP A 352 7.56 -46.35 -37.69
CA ASP A 352 7.78 -45.35 -38.74
C ASP A 352 9.18 -45.46 -39.38
N GLU A 353 10.21 -45.93 -38.65
CA GLU A 353 11.55 -46.20 -39.20
C GLU A 353 11.58 -47.43 -40.13
N ILE A 354 10.85 -48.51 -39.82
CA ILE A 354 10.82 -49.72 -40.66
C ILE A 354 10.06 -49.48 -41.98
N SER A 355 9.08 -48.56 -41.99
CA SER A 355 8.37 -48.17 -43.23
C SER A 355 9.20 -47.27 -44.15
N ALA A 356 10.22 -46.57 -43.62
CA ALA A 356 11.07 -45.68 -44.40
C ALA A 356 12.20 -46.42 -45.14
N GLU A 357 12.72 -47.54 -44.61
CA GLU A 357 13.77 -48.33 -45.28
C GLU A 357 13.23 -49.20 -46.43
N ASP A 358 11.98 -49.66 -46.38
CA ASP A 358 11.41 -50.55 -47.42
C ASP A 358 10.97 -49.78 -48.70
N GLN A 359 10.90 -48.44 -48.64
CA GLN A 359 10.64 -47.59 -49.82
C GLN A 359 11.90 -47.12 -50.56
N LEU A 360 13.11 -47.32 -50.01
CA LEU A 360 14.36 -46.87 -50.64
C LEU A 360 15.03 -47.94 -51.54
N GLY A 361 14.39 -49.11 -51.72
CA GLY A 361 14.97 -50.28 -52.39
C GLY A 361 14.59 -50.52 -53.87
N ARG A 362 13.84 -49.62 -54.55
CA ARG A 362 13.34 -49.93 -55.90
C ARG A 362 13.40 -48.75 -56.87
N GLN A 363 14.23 -48.90 -57.93
CA GLN A 363 14.24 -48.27 -59.29
C GLN A 363 15.58 -47.59 -59.69
N PRO A 364 15.95 -47.51 -61.00
CA PRO A 364 17.20 -48.10 -61.50
C PRO A 364 18.19 -47.10 -62.11
N LYS A 365 19.40 -47.62 -62.36
CA LYS A 365 20.54 -46.97 -63.02
C LYS A 365 20.18 -46.35 -64.38
N ARG A 366 20.53 -45.07 -64.59
CA ARG A 366 20.92 -44.56 -65.92
C ARG A 366 22.11 -43.60 -65.82
N LEU A 367 22.92 -43.68 -66.86
CA LEU A 367 24.33 -43.34 -66.99
C LEU A 367 24.50 -42.03 -67.78
N GLN A 368 25.44 -41.15 -67.39
CA GLN A 368 26.44 -40.42 -68.24
C GLN A 368 27.06 -39.23 -67.48
N ARG A 369 28.37 -39.27 -67.16
CA ARG A 369 29.52 -38.63 -67.86
C ARG A 369 29.48 -37.09 -67.83
N VAL A 370 30.23 -36.38 -66.98
CA VAL A 370 31.70 -36.12 -66.95
C VAL A 370 32.19 -35.14 -68.02
N THR A 371 32.54 -33.92 -67.59
CA THR A 371 33.74 -33.05 -67.85
C THR A 371 33.30 -31.57 -67.66
N ALA A 372 33.77 -30.82 -66.66
CA ALA A 372 35.12 -30.30 -66.35
C ALA A 372 35.55 -29.12 -67.25
N ALA A 373 35.30 -27.89 -66.78
CA ALA A 373 36.21 -26.74 -66.68
C ALA A 373 35.44 -25.54 -66.12
#